data_AF-A0A7X6XZY3-F1
#
_entry.id   AF-A0A7X6XZY3-F1
#
_cell.length_a   1.000
_cell.length_b   1.000
_cell.length_c   1.000
_cell.angle_alpha   90.00
_cell.angle_beta   90.00
_cell.angle_gamma   90.00
#
_symmetry.space_group_name_H-M   'P 1'
#
loop_
_entity.id
_entity.type
_entity.pdbx_description
1 polymer ?
#
loop_
_entity_poly.entity_id
_entity_poly.type
_entity_poly.pdbx_seq_one_letter_code
_entity_poly.pdbx_strand_id
1 'polypeptide(L)'
;KEYIEIINEGQIINVIDFGTIKEEKEEKEIITYPGQWDTVEKTKGFEDGINEFFKSIKNNNEDKHQGKEALKTQRLIDFIINNN
;
A
#
# COMPACT_ATOMS: atom_id res chain seq x y z
N LYS A 1 -3.43 -12.56 -7.64
CA LYS A 1 -3.58 -12.70 -6.17
C LYS A 1 -2.45 -11.91 -5.58
N GLU A 2 -2.80 -10.79 -4.99
CA GLU A 2 -1.86 -9.83 -4.46
C GLU A 2 -1.63 -10.19 -3.00
N TYR A 3 -0.38 -10.32 -2.62
CA TYR A 3 -0.01 -10.77 -1.29
C TYR A 3 1.26 -10.05 -0.87
N ILE A 4 1.20 -9.48 0.32
CA ILE A 4 2.33 -8.81 0.94
C ILE A 4 2.53 -9.47 2.29
N GLU A 5 3.75 -9.91 2.56
CA GLU A 5 4.17 -10.43 3.86
C GLU A 5 5.28 -9.55 4.42
N ILE A 6 5.14 -9.21 5.69
CA ILE A 6 6.11 -8.42 6.45
C ILE A 6 6.46 -9.24 7.69
N ILE A 7 7.73 -9.59 7.83
CA ILE A 7 8.27 -10.33 8.97
C ILE A 7 9.07 -9.35 9.82
N ASN A 8 8.60 -9.11 11.04
CA ASN A 8 9.24 -8.27 12.04
C ASN A 8 9.62 -9.12 13.28
N GLU A 9 10.36 -8.53 14.21
CA GLU A 9 10.69 -9.19 15.49
C GLU A 9 9.42 -9.55 16.27
N GLY A 10 9.09 -10.85 16.30
CA GLY A 10 7.94 -11.38 17.05
C GLY A 10 6.57 -11.12 16.41
N GLN A 11 6.51 -10.68 15.15
CA GLN A 11 5.25 -10.46 14.44
C GLN A 11 5.35 -10.79 12.95
N ILE A 12 4.31 -11.42 12.41
CA ILE A 12 4.09 -11.58 10.97
C ILE A 12 2.83 -10.82 10.58
N ILE A 13 2.91 -10.00 9.54
CA ILE A 13 1.76 -9.29 8.97
C ILE A 13 1.58 -9.72 7.52
N ASN A 14 0.39 -10.19 7.18
CA ASN A 14 0.01 -10.51 5.81
C ASN A 14 -1.12 -9.59 5.34
N VAL A 15 -0.97 -9.01 4.16
CA VAL A 15 -2.04 -8.29 3.44
C VAL A 15 -2.43 -9.10 2.22
N ILE A 16 -3.69 -9.52 2.15
CA ILE A 16 -4.24 -10.39 1.11
C ILE A 16 -5.21 -9.58 0.25
N ASP A 17 -4.92 -9.52 -1.05
CA ASP A 17 -5.71 -8.84 -2.09
C ASP A 17 -6.05 -7.37 -1.73
N PHE A 18 -5.19 -6.74 -0.92
CA PHE A 18 -5.33 -5.40 -0.33
C PHE A 18 -6.51 -5.19 0.63
N GLY A 19 -7.28 -6.24 0.93
CA GLY A 19 -8.48 -6.13 1.77
C GLY A 19 -8.34 -6.77 3.14
N THR A 20 -7.81 -7.99 3.19
CA THR A 20 -7.72 -8.72 4.46
C THR A 20 -6.32 -8.56 5.04
N ILE A 21 -6.26 -8.19 6.31
CA ILE A 21 -5.01 -8.12 7.08
C ILE A 21 -5.02 -9.26 8.09
N LYS A 22 -3.94 -10.03 8.13
CA LYS A 22 -3.67 -11.01 9.17
C LYS A 22 -2.45 -10.59 9.95
N GLU A 23 -2.55 -10.59 11.27
CA GLU A 23 -1.45 -10.28 12.17
C GLU A 23 -1.26 -11.45 13.13
N GLU A 24 -0.07 -12.04 13.13
CA GLU A 24 0.33 -13.06 14.08
C GLU A 24 1.32 -12.45 15.08
N LYS A 25 0.94 -12.41 16.36
CA LYS A 25 1.78 -11.90 17.46
C LYS A 25 1.50 -12.68 18.74
N GLU A 26 2.54 -13.07 19.48
CA GLU A 26 2.41 -13.72 20.80
C GLU A 26 1.42 -14.90 20.80
N GLU A 27 1.54 -15.79 19.81
CA GLU A 27 0.68 -16.97 19.60
C GLU A 27 -0.80 -16.67 19.32
N LYS A 28 -1.14 -15.43 18.94
CA LYS A 28 -2.49 -15.03 18.55
C LYS A 28 -2.52 -14.57 17.10
N GLU A 29 -3.50 -15.06 16.35
CA GLU A 29 -3.86 -14.56 15.02
C GLU A 29 -5.02 -13.56 15.17
N ILE A 30 -4.85 -12.35 14.63
CA ILE A 30 -5.89 -11.36 14.48
C ILE A 30 -6.17 -11.20 12.98
N ILE A 31 -7.43 -11.35 12.58
CA ILE A 31 -7.85 -11.17 11.18
C ILE A 31 -8.78 -9.96 11.09
N THR A 32 -8.38 -8.99 10.28
CA THR A 32 -9.17 -7.80 9.96
C THR A 32 -9.66 -7.88 8.53
N TYR A 33 -10.98 -7.77 8.35
CA TYR A 33 -11.63 -7.71 7.03
C TYR A 33 -11.99 -6.26 6.69
N PRO A 34 -12.16 -5.94 5.39
CA PRO A 34 -12.75 -4.66 4.99
C PRO A 34 -14.12 -4.45 5.63
N GLY A 35 -14.52 -3.20 5.80
CA GLY A 35 -15.88 -2.85 6.21
C GLY A 35 -16.90 -3.38 5.21
N GLN A 36 -18.09 -3.76 5.70
CA GLN A 36 -19.15 -4.34 4.86
C GLN A 36 -19.64 -3.40 3.73
N TRP A 37 -19.37 -2.11 3.87
CA TRP A 37 -19.77 -1.07 2.91
C TRP A 37 -18.56 -0.40 2.24
N ASP A 38 -17.35 -0.88 2.52
CA ASP A 38 -16.17 -0.38 1.82
C ASP A 38 -16.25 -0.81 0.36
N THR A 39 -16.01 0.16 -0.52
CA THR A 39 -15.92 -0.11 -1.96
C THR A 39 -14.56 -0.73 -2.29
N VAL A 40 -14.48 -1.41 -3.43
CA VAL A 40 -13.21 -1.97 -3.91
C VAL A 40 -12.19 -0.85 -4.18
N GLU A 41 -12.66 0.30 -4.66
CA GLU A 41 -11.85 1.49 -4.91
C GLU A 41 -11.24 2.03 -3.62
N LYS A 42 -12.00 2.02 -2.51
CA LYS A 42 -11.52 2.39 -1.18
C LYS A 42 -10.50 1.38 -0.68
N THR A 43 -10.82 0.09 -0.72
CA THR A 43 -9.93 -0.98 -0.24
C THR A 43 -8.60 -1.02 -0.99
N LYS A 44 -8.60 -0.80 -2.31
CA LYS A 44 -7.36 -0.76 -3.12
C LYS A 44 -6.64 0.59 -3.07
N GLY A 45 -7.14 1.57 -2.32
CA GLY A 45 -6.49 2.88 -2.11
C GLY A 45 -6.69 3.89 -3.25
N PHE A 46 -7.54 3.60 -4.24
CA PHE A 46 -7.80 4.53 -5.35
C PHE A 46 -8.51 5.80 -4.87
N GLU A 47 -9.54 5.65 -4.04
CA GLU A 47 -10.29 6.79 -3.51
C GLU A 47 -9.36 7.71 -2.70
N ASP A 48 -8.51 7.13 -1.86
CA ASP A 48 -7.57 7.89 -1.03
C ASP A 48 -6.48 8.56 -1.85
N GLY A 49 -5.98 7.93 -2.92
CA GLY A 49 -5.04 8.55 -3.84
C GLY A 49 -5.61 9.79 -4.53
N ILE A 50 -6.86 9.70 -5.01
CA ILE A 50 -7.56 10.85 -5.63
C ILE A 50 -7.78 11.96 -4.61
N ASN A 51 -8.24 11.61 -3.41
CA ASN A 51 -8.49 12.57 -2.34
C ASN A 51 -7.21 13.28 -1.89
N GLU A 52 -6.08 12.57 -1.81
CA GLU A 52 -4.78 13.16 -1.46
C GLU A 52 -4.30 14.14 -2.54
N PHE A 53 -4.48 13.80 -3.82
CA PHE A 53 -4.18 14.71 -4.93
C PHE A 53 -4.99 16.01 -4.85
N PHE A 54 -6.29 15.95 -4.59
CA PHE A 54 -7.08 17.17 -4.42
C PHE A 54 -6.66 17.98 -3.19
N LYS A 55 -6.31 17.31 -2.08
CA LYS A 55 -5.81 17.97 -0.87
C LYS A 55 -4.48 18.69 -1.11
N SER A 56 -3.55 18.10 -1.86
CA SER A 56 -2.25 18.70 -2.14
C SER A 56 -2.40 19.99 -2.93
N ILE A 57 -3.25 20.00 -3.97
CA ILE A 57 -3.60 21.21 -4.73
C ILE A 57 -4.23 22.26 -3.82
N LYS A 58 -5.28 21.88 -3.06
CA LYS A 58 -6.03 22.83 -2.23
C LYS A 58 -5.17 23.51 -1.17
N ASN A 59 -4.26 22.74 -0.56
CA ASN A 59 -3.42 23.22 0.52
C ASN A 59 -2.09 23.83 0.02
N ASN A 60 -1.87 23.85 -1.30
CA ASN A 60 -0.59 24.26 -1.90
C ASN A 60 0.60 23.52 -1.28
N ASN A 61 0.41 22.22 -1.02
CA ASN A 61 1.42 21.35 -0.45
C ASN A 61 1.91 20.38 -1.53
N GLU A 62 3.19 20.04 -1.47
CA GLU A 62 3.77 19.04 -2.34
C GLU A 62 3.26 17.64 -1.99
N ASP A 63 2.92 16.86 -3.02
CA ASP A 63 2.58 15.45 -2.85
C ASP A 63 3.85 14.63 -2.55
N LYS A 64 3.73 13.60 -1.72
CA LYS A 64 4.82 12.69 -1.32
C LYS A 64 5.36 11.90 -2.53
N HIS A 65 4.56 11.75 -3.58
CA HIS A 65 4.82 10.94 -4.76
C HIS A 65 5.17 11.76 -6.00
N GLN A 66 5.96 12.84 -5.86
CA GLN A 66 6.34 13.70 -6.98
C GLN A 66 7.83 13.65 -7.33
N GLY A 67 8.21 14.23 -8.48
CA GLY A 67 9.60 14.44 -8.89
C GLY A 67 10.44 13.16 -8.89
N LYS A 68 11.48 13.12 -8.05
CA LYS A 68 12.36 11.93 -7.95
C LYS A 68 11.65 10.73 -7.32
N GLU A 69 10.73 10.95 -6.38
CA GLU A 69 9.98 9.86 -5.73
C GLU A 69 9.10 9.13 -6.76
N ALA A 70 8.44 9.87 -7.64
CA ALA A 70 7.62 9.32 -8.73
C ALA A 70 8.40 8.41 -9.69
N LEU A 71 9.72 8.62 -9.82
CA LEU A 71 10.58 7.88 -10.74
C LEU A 71 11.29 6.67 -10.12
N LYS A 72 11.24 6.50 -8.79
CA LYS A 72 12.02 5.45 -8.11
C LYS A 72 11.65 4.05 -8.60
N THR A 73 10.36 3.74 -8.66
CA THR A 73 9.88 2.44 -9.11
C THR A 73 10.24 2.20 -10.57
N GLN A 74 10.02 3.19 -11.45
CA GLN A 74 10.38 3.07 -12.86
C GLN A 74 11.87 2.78 -13.04
N ARG A 75 12.74 3.53 -12.35
CA ARG A 75 14.20 3.32 -12.42
C ARG A 75 14.62 1.95 -11.91
N LEU A 76 13.98 1.44 -10.86
CA LEU A 76 14.26 0.09 -10.36
C LEU A 76 13.87 -0.97 -11.40
N ILE A 77 12.70 -0.83 -12.02
CA ILE A 77 12.26 -1.73 -13.09
C ILE A 77 13.21 -1.64 -14.30
N ASP A 78 13.59 -0.44 -14.72
CA ASP A 78 14.56 -0.24 -15.80
C ASP A 78 15.91 -0.89 -15.47
N PHE A 79 16.37 -0.80 -14.22
CA PHE A 79 17.58 -1.48 -13.76
C PHE A 79 17.45 -3.00 -13.86
N ILE A 80 16.34 -3.58 -13.41
CA ILE A 80 16.09 -5.02 -13.48
C ILE A 80 16.01 -5.51 -14.92
N ILE A 81 15.40 -4.74 -15.83
CA ILE A 81 15.27 -5.11 -17.24
C ILE A 81 16.63 -5.07 -17.95
N ASN A 82 17.47 -4.08 -17.65
CA ASN A 82 18.73 -3.87 -18.36
C ASN A 82 19.95 -4.56 -17.72
N ASN A 83 19.84 -5.10 -16.50
CA ASN A 83 20.93 -5.83 -15.80
C ASN A 83 20.60 -7.31 -15.53
N ASN A 84 19.57 -7.84 -16.19
CA ASN A 84 19.35 -9.28 -16.36
C ASN A 84 19.82 -9.73 -17.75
#